data_AF-A0A956UDS6-F1
#
_entry.id   AF-A0A956UDS6-F1
#
_cell.length_a   1.000
_cell.length_b   1.000
_cell.length_c   1.000
_cell.angle_alpha   90.00
_cell.angle_beta   90.00
_cell.angle_gamma   90.00
#
_symmetry.space_group_name_H-M   'P 1'
#
loop_
_entity.id
_entity.type
_entity.pdbx_description
1 polymer ?
#
loop_
_entity_poly.entity_id
_entity_poly.type
_entity_poly.pdbx_seq_one_letter_code
_entity_poly.pdbx_strand_id
1 'polypeptide(L)'
;MSASAPLSGSCSPRFSAVRKAFENNFAEHDEVGAAVSVVVDGETVVDLWGGWHEREHRSEWQADSIVNVWSVGKAIAAVALLRLVDAGKVSLEAPVSTYWPEFARGGKADLPVKYLMAHRAGLCAIRRPLPPAYQLTNWDGMCQALSEQEPWWEPGTAFGYHTNTYGFLVGEIVRRVDGRRLRDVVTGDIAEPCDAAFYNGFGPELDHRV
;
A
#
# COMPACT_ATOMS: atom_id res chain seq x y z
N MET A 1 6.38 -27.14 27.26
CA MET A 1 5.57 -27.16 26.02
C MET A 1 5.12 -25.74 25.79
N SER A 2 5.49 -25.12 24.67
CA SER A 2 4.93 -23.80 24.33
C SER A 2 3.41 -23.96 24.22
N ALA A 3 2.64 -23.05 24.80
CA ALA A 3 1.19 -23.05 24.59
C ALA A 3 0.93 -22.88 23.08
N SER A 4 0.04 -23.70 22.52
CA SER A 4 -0.39 -23.53 21.12
C SER A 4 -1.00 -22.13 20.95
N ALA A 5 -0.68 -21.44 19.87
CA ALA A 5 -1.25 -20.12 19.59
C ALA A 5 -2.79 -20.14 19.65
N PRO A 6 -3.44 -19.13 20.26
CA PRO A 6 -4.89 -19.02 20.21
C PRO A 6 -5.31 -18.74 18.78
N LEU A 7 -6.17 -19.58 18.21
CA LEU A 7 -6.67 -19.46 16.85
C LEU A 7 -8.19 -19.30 16.87
N SER A 8 -8.69 -18.35 16.08
CA SER A 8 -10.09 -17.98 16.01
C SER A 8 -10.55 -17.83 14.56
N GLY A 9 -11.85 -17.64 14.38
CA GLY A 9 -12.47 -17.43 13.07
C GLY A 9 -13.05 -18.69 12.42
N SER A 10 -13.53 -18.52 11.19
CA SER A 10 -14.29 -19.52 10.44
C SER A 10 -13.53 -20.03 9.23
N CYS A 11 -13.74 -21.30 8.87
CA CYS A 11 -13.19 -21.88 7.66
C CYS A 11 -14.13 -22.96 7.16
N SER A 12 -14.61 -22.80 5.93
CA SER A 12 -15.45 -23.78 5.25
C SER A 12 -14.72 -25.12 5.15
N PRO A 13 -15.39 -26.27 5.37
CA PRO A 13 -14.75 -27.60 5.29
C PRO A 13 -14.01 -27.86 3.97
N ARG A 14 -14.51 -27.27 2.87
CA ARG A 14 -13.89 -27.33 1.54
C ARG A 14 -12.47 -26.74 1.51
N PHE A 15 -12.18 -25.78 2.39
CA PHE A 15 -10.89 -25.08 2.49
C PHE A 15 -10.11 -25.47 3.75
N SER A 16 -10.38 -26.64 4.34
CA SER A 16 -9.70 -27.15 5.53
C SER A 16 -8.16 -27.19 5.40
N ALA A 17 -7.63 -27.35 4.19
CA ALA A 17 -6.20 -27.25 3.92
C ALA A 17 -5.61 -25.86 4.24
N VAL A 18 -6.38 -24.77 4.06
CA VAL A 18 -5.96 -23.41 4.43
C VAL A 18 -5.87 -23.28 5.94
N ARG A 19 -6.87 -23.78 6.68
CA ARG A 19 -6.83 -23.81 8.15
C ARG A 19 -5.60 -24.56 8.65
N LYS A 20 -5.34 -25.75 8.10
CA LYS A 20 -4.17 -26.55 8.49
C LYS A 20 -2.85 -25.83 8.19
N ALA A 21 -2.73 -25.18 7.03
CA ALA A 21 -1.55 -24.39 6.70
C ALA A 21 -1.37 -23.20 7.66
N PHE A 22 -2.46 -22.52 8.00
CA PHE A 22 -2.45 -21.42 8.97
C PHE A 22 -2.00 -21.89 10.36
N GLU A 23 -2.54 -23.00 10.87
CA GLU A 23 -2.12 -23.65 12.12
C GLU A 23 -0.62 -24.00 12.10
N ASN A 24 -0.14 -24.59 11.00
CA ASN A 24 1.26 -24.96 10.83
C ASN A 24 2.21 -23.77 10.85
N ASN A 25 1.79 -22.59 10.36
CA ASN A 25 2.64 -21.40 10.42
C ASN A 25 3.04 -21.03 11.87
N PHE A 26 2.11 -21.20 12.83
CA PHE A 26 2.41 -20.98 14.24
C PHE A 26 3.21 -22.12 14.87
N ALA A 27 2.93 -23.36 14.47
CA ALA A 27 3.57 -24.54 15.06
C ALA A 27 5.01 -24.79 14.53
N GLU A 28 5.29 -24.40 13.29
CA GLU A 28 6.50 -24.81 12.55
C GLU A 28 7.31 -23.63 11.99
N HIS A 29 6.73 -22.41 11.92
CA HIS A 29 7.35 -21.25 11.25
C HIS A 29 7.47 -20.01 12.13
N ASP A 30 7.30 -20.16 13.45
CA ASP A 30 7.49 -19.10 14.44
C ASP A 30 6.64 -17.84 14.18
N GLU A 31 5.44 -18.00 13.61
CA GLU A 31 4.49 -16.90 13.49
C GLU A 31 4.11 -16.36 14.87
N VAL A 32 4.09 -15.04 14.99
CA VAL A 32 3.73 -14.34 16.23
C VAL A 32 2.23 -14.11 16.25
N GLY A 33 1.71 -13.46 15.21
CA GLY A 33 0.31 -13.16 15.01
C GLY A 33 0.01 -12.95 13.54
N ALA A 34 -1.11 -13.47 13.08
CA ALA A 34 -1.47 -13.43 11.68
C ALA A 34 -2.99 -13.49 11.49
N ALA A 35 -3.43 -13.10 10.29
CA ALA A 35 -4.78 -13.32 9.81
C ALA A 35 -4.78 -13.72 8.33
N VAL A 36 -5.77 -14.49 7.91
CA VAL A 36 -5.99 -14.89 6.52
C VAL A 36 -7.48 -14.86 6.18
N SER A 37 -7.81 -14.20 5.08
CA SER A 37 -9.16 -14.17 4.52
C SER A 37 -9.15 -14.66 3.08
N VAL A 38 -10.12 -15.50 2.70
CA VAL A 38 -10.33 -15.99 1.34
C VAL A 38 -11.77 -15.77 0.94
N VAL A 39 -11.97 -15.07 -0.16
CA VAL A 39 -13.29 -14.75 -0.72
C VAL A 39 -13.45 -15.46 -2.07
N VAL A 40 -14.55 -16.16 -2.27
CA VAL A 40 -14.91 -16.84 -3.53
C VAL A 40 -16.31 -16.40 -3.93
N ASP A 41 -16.45 -15.88 -5.15
CA ASP A 41 -17.73 -15.40 -5.70
C ASP A 41 -18.48 -14.41 -4.77
N GLY A 42 -17.73 -13.59 -4.02
CA GLY A 42 -18.26 -12.60 -3.08
C GLY A 42 -18.54 -13.14 -1.67
N GLU A 43 -18.36 -14.43 -1.42
CA GLU A 43 -18.55 -15.03 -0.10
C GLU A 43 -17.21 -15.30 0.60
N THR A 44 -17.08 -14.85 1.84
CA THR A 44 -15.92 -15.17 2.69
C THR A 44 -16.01 -16.64 3.14
N VAL A 45 -15.14 -17.47 2.58
CA VAL A 45 -15.10 -18.93 2.85
C VAL A 45 -14.03 -19.32 3.86
N VAL A 46 -13.04 -18.43 4.09
CA VAL A 46 -12.05 -18.53 5.16
C VAL A 46 -11.89 -17.13 5.75
N ASP A 47 -11.94 -17.05 7.08
CA ASP A 47 -11.62 -15.86 7.86
C ASP A 47 -11.03 -16.32 9.18
N LEU A 48 -9.71 -16.37 9.26
CA LEU A 48 -8.97 -16.90 10.40
C LEU A 48 -7.99 -15.85 10.92
N TRP A 49 -7.83 -15.81 12.23
CA TRP A 49 -6.81 -14.99 12.89
C TRP A 49 -6.32 -15.69 14.15
N GLY A 50 -5.17 -15.26 14.66
CA GLY A 50 -4.66 -15.78 15.91
C GLY A 50 -3.22 -15.40 16.21
N GLY A 51 -2.74 -15.93 17.33
CA GLY A 51 -1.47 -15.55 17.92
C GLY A 51 -1.56 -14.26 18.73
N TRP A 52 -0.50 -13.45 18.68
CA TRP A 52 -0.29 -12.27 19.52
C TRP A 52 0.22 -11.08 18.70
N HIS A 53 0.09 -9.87 19.23
CA HIS A 53 0.68 -8.69 18.59
C HIS A 53 2.20 -8.65 18.73
N GLU A 54 2.76 -9.25 19.80
CA GLU A 54 4.19 -9.22 20.10
C GLU A 54 4.75 -10.58 20.52
N ARG A 55 6.07 -10.75 20.38
CA ARG A 55 6.79 -12.00 20.71
C ARG A 55 6.74 -12.35 22.19
N GLU A 56 6.49 -11.38 23.06
CA GLU A 56 6.31 -11.59 24.50
C GLU A 56 4.92 -12.18 24.83
N HIS A 57 4.04 -12.33 23.84
CA HIS A 57 2.71 -12.91 23.97
C HIS A 57 1.83 -12.20 25.00
N ARG A 58 1.91 -10.85 25.03
CA ARG A 58 1.22 -10.02 26.03
C ARG A 58 -0.22 -9.71 25.66
N SER A 59 -0.51 -9.59 24.37
CA SER A 59 -1.83 -9.28 23.86
C SER A 59 -2.17 -10.22 22.70
N GLU A 60 -3.35 -10.84 22.77
CA GLU A 60 -3.82 -11.75 21.72
C GLU A 60 -4.31 -10.98 20.50
N TRP A 61 -4.03 -11.51 19.32
CA TRP A 61 -4.56 -11.00 18.06
C TRP A 61 -6.09 -11.13 18.04
N GLN A 62 -6.79 -10.05 17.71
CA GLN A 62 -8.25 -9.96 17.63
C GLN A 62 -8.73 -9.89 16.17
N ALA A 63 -10.03 -10.12 15.96
CA ALA A 63 -10.64 -10.06 14.63
C ALA A 63 -10.43 -8.70 13.93
N ASP A 64 -10.29 -7.63 14.71
CA ASP A 64 -10.13 -6.25 14.25
C ASP A 64 -8.70 -5.70 14.44
N SER A 65 -7.72 -6.54 14.78
CA SER A 65 -6.31 -6.13 14.87
C SER A 65 -5.81 -5.54 13.54
N ILE A 66 -5.05 -4.47 13.63
CA ILE A 66 -4.47 -3.74 12.50
C ILE A 66 -2.98 -4.04 12.44
N VAL A 67 -2.47 -4.38 11.25
CA VAL A 67 -1.03 -4.52 11.01
C VAL A 67 -0.60 -3.64 9.85
N ASN A 68 0.63 -3.11 9.92
CA ASN A 68 1.21 -2.42 8.78
C ASN A 68 1.46 -3.41 7.63
N VAL A 69 0.71 -3.27 6.53
CA VAL A 69 0.81 -4.14 5.35
C VAL A 69 1.89 -3.71 4.34
N TRP A 70 2.71 -2.72 4.69
CA TRP A 70 3.86 -2.27 3.89
C TRP A 70 3.47 -1.99 2.42
N SER A 71 4.17 -2.63 1.49
CA SER A 71 4.02 -2.43 0.04
C SER A 71 2.68 -2.85 -0.52
N VAL A 72 1.85 -3.59 0.22
CA VAL A 72 0.44 -3.85 -0.17
C VAL A 72 -0.31 -2.53 -0.40
N GLY A 73 0.04 -1.48 0.34
CA GLY A 73 -0.52 -0.14 0.14
C GLY A 73 -0.33 0.43 -1.28
N LYS A 74 0.66 -0.05 -2.06
CA LYS A 74 0.84 0.37 -3.46
C LYS A 74 -0.33 -0.08 -4.33
N ALA A 75 -0.88 -1.27 -4.10
CA ALA A 75 -2.03 -1.76 -4.86
C ALA A 75 -3.25 -0.86 -4.62
N ILE A 76 -3.47 -0.41 -3.38
CA ILE A 76 -4.58 0.48 -3.06
C ILE A 76 -4.36 1.89 -3.62
N ALA A 77 -3.13 2.42 -3.56
CA ALA A 77 -2.78 3.68 -4.23
C ALA A 77 -2.97 3.59 -5.76
N ALA A 78 -2.64 2.45 -6.37
CA ALA A 78 -2.86 2.18 -7.78
C ALA A 78 -4.36 2.21 -8.14
N VAL A 79 -5.22 1.58 -7.33
CA VAL A 79 -6.68 1.63 -7.50
C VAL A 79 -7.19 3.06 -7.44
N ALA A 80 -6.71 3.88 -6.50
CA ALA A 80 -7.11 5.29 -6.41
C ALA A 80 -6.81 6.06 -7.70
N LEU A 81 -5.64 5.85 -8.31
CA LEU A 81 -5.32 6.45 -9.62
C LEU A 81 -6.18 5.86 -10.74
N LEU A 82 -6.36 4.54 -10.78
CA LEU A 82 -7.12 3.86 -11.83
C LEU A 82 -8.60 4.25 -11.81
N ARG A 83 -9.18 4.61 -10.66
CA ARG A 83 -10.52 5.21 -10.61
C ARG A 83 -10.60 6.56 -11.34
N LEU A 84 -9.55 7.38 -11.26
CA LEU A 84 -9.46 8.62 -12.04
C LEU A 84 -9.28 8.35 -13.53
N VAL A 85 -8.63 7.23 -13.88
CA VAL A 85 -8.53 6.76 -15.27
C VAL A 85 -9.90 6.32 -15.79
N ASP A 86 -10.62 5.51 -15.02
CA ASP A 86 -11.98 5.06 -15.35
C ASP A 86 -12.96 6.23 -15.51
N ALA A 87 -12.82 7.25 -14.66
CA ALA A 87 -13.58 8.51 -14.77
C ALA A 87 -13.14 9.44 -15.93
N GLY A 88 -12.16 9.04 -16.75
CA GLY A 88 -11.64 9.83 -17.86
C GLY A 88 -10.84 11.08 -17.46
N LYS A 89 -10.48 11.22 -16.18
CA LYS A 89 -9.73 12.38 -15.66
C LYS A 89 -8.22 12.22 -15.80
N VAL A 90 -7.72 10.99 -15.83
CA VAL A 90 -6.31 10.66 -16.03
C VAL A 90 -6.16 9.71 -17.21
N SER A 91 -5.15 9.91 -18.05
CA SER A 91 -4.74 8.96 -19.07
C SER A 91 -3.41 8.34 -18.69
N LEU A 92 -3.31 7.00 -18.78
CA LEU A 92 -2.07 6.27 -18.55
C LEU A 92 -0.98 6.59 -19.59
N GLU A 93 -1.39 7.03 -20.78
CA GLU A 93 -0.50 7.40 -21.88
C GLU A 93 -0.10 8.88 -21.84
N ALA A 94 -0.85 9.72 -21.11
CA ALA A 94 -0.50 11.13 -20.98
C ALA A 94 0.80 11.30 -20.18
N PRO A 95 1.61 12.32 -20.51
CA PRO A 95 2.74 12.69 -19.68
C PRO A 95 2.30 13.06 -18.28
N VAL A 96 3.06 12.64 -17.26
CA VAL A 96 2.82 13.01 -15.85
C VAL A 96 2.76 14.53 -15.67
N SER A 97 3.56 15.26 -16.45
CA SER A 97 3.61 16.73 -16.47
C SER A 97 2.26 17.39 -16.80
N THR A 98 1.33 16.68 -17.45
CA THR A 98 -0.05 17.12 -17.70
C THR A 98 -0.80 17.39 -16.39
N TYR A 99 -0.55 16.57 -15.36
CA TYR A 99 -1.22 16.64 -14.06
C TYR A 99 -0.33 17.30 -13.00
N TRP A 100 0.98 17.23 -13.20
CA TRP A 100 2.00 17.75 -12.29
C TRP A 100 3.09 18.51 -13.08
N PRO A 101 2.86 19.80 -13.44
CA PRO A 101 3.75 20.54 -14.33
C PRO A 101 5.23 20.56 -13.91
N GLU A 102 5.49 20.67 -12.62
CA GLU A 102 6.85 20.70 -12.05
C GLU A 102 7.63 19.40 -12.31
N PHE A 103 6.93 18.30 -12.56
CA PHE A 103 7.52 17.01 -12.92
C PHE A 103 8.28 17.05 -14.25
N ALA A 104 8.04 18.04 -15.12
CA ALA A 104 8.70 18.13 -16.42
C ALA A 104 10.22 18.39 -16.37
N ARG A 105 10.75 18.77 -15.21
CA ARG A 105 12.19 19.02 -15.01
C ARG A 105 13.01 17.73 -15.14
N GLY A 106 14.32 17.83 -15.33
CA GLY A 106 15.22 16.66 -15.33
C GLY A 106 14.98 15.68 -16.48
N GLY A 107 14.61 16.18 -17.67
CA GLY A 107 14.50 15.37 -18.89
C GLY A 107 13.32 14.38 -18.92
N LYS A 108 12.31 14.56 -18.09
CA LYS A 108 11.15 13.65 -17.97
C LYS A 108 9.80 14.32 -18.28
N ALA A 109 9.82 15.33 -19.14
CA ALA A 109 8.62 16.06 -19.59
C ALA A 109 7.56 15.15 -20.21
N ASP A 110 7.98 14.17 -21.02
CA ASP A 110 7.10 13.27 -21.77
C ASP A 110 6.90 11.90 -21.09
N LEU A 111 7.33 11.74 -19.83
CA LEU A 111 7.24 10.47 -19.10
C LEU A 111 5.76 10.11 -18.87
N PRO A 112 5.25 9.00 -19.43
CA PRO A 112 3.84 8.65 -19.34
C PRO A 112 3.47 8.10 -17.96
N VAL A 113 2.26 8.38 -17.49
CA VAL A 113 1.77 7.93 -16.17
C VAL A 113 1.94 6.42 -15.95
N LYS A 114 1.75 5.59 -17.00
CA LYS A 114 1.96 4.13 -16.93
C LYS A 114 3.36 3.72 -16.45
N TYR A 115 4.39 4.54 -16.66
CA TYR A 115 5.74 4.22 -16.19
C TYR A 115 5.90 4.37 -14.69
N LEU A 116 5.13 5.27 -14.04
CA LEU A 116 5.06 5.31 -12.58
C LEU A 116 4.42 4.01 -12.05
N MET A 117 3.29 3.63 -12.65
CA MET A 117 2.52 2.44 -12.27
C MET A 117 3.32 1.14 -12.45
N ALA A 118 4.16 1.07 -13.48
CA ALA A 118 4.95 -0.10 -13.83
C ALA A 118 6.38 -0.09 -13.28
N HIS A 119 6.75 0.87 -12.41
CA HIS A 119 8.12 1.02 -11.89
C HIS A 119 9.22 1.20 -12.95
N ARG A 120 8.87 1.86 -14.07
CA ARG A 120 9.78 2.11 -15.21
C ARG A 120 10.22 3.57 -15.33
N ALA A 121 9.90 4.41 -14.35
CA ALA A 121 10.16 5.84 -14.39
C ALA A 121 11.61 6.24 -14.06
N GLY A 122 12.44 5.32 -13.55
CA GLY A 122 13.79 5.65 -13.10
C GLY A 122 13.83 6.49 -11.82
N LEU A 123 12.77 6.50 -11.01
CA LEU A 123 12.65 7.34 -9.81
C LEU A 123 12.54 6.51 -8.53
N CYS A 124 13.18 5.34 -8.50
CA CYS A 124 13.07 4.38 -7.38
C CYS A 124 13.75 4.87 -6.09
N ALA A 125 14.62 5.87 -6.18
CA ALA A 125 15.32 6.50 -5.06
C ALA A 125 15.56 7.99 -5.34
N ILE A 126 15.81 8.75 -4.27
CA ILE A 126 16.18 10.17 -4.37
C ILE A 126 17.69 10.26 -4.57
N ARG A 127 18.12 11.00 -5.59
CA ARG A 127 19.55 11.20 -5.92
C ARG A 127 20.31 11.98 -4.85
N ARG A 128 19.67 12.99 -4.25
CA ARG A 128 20.28 13.83 -3.22
C ARG A 128 19.94 13.33 -1.81
N PRO A 129 20.85 13.47 -0.84
CA PRO A 129 20.49 13.31 0.55
C PRO A 129 19.33 14.25 0.92
N LEU A 130 18.28 13.70 1.50
CA LEU A 130 17.22 14.48 2.13
C LEU A 130 17.54 14.63 3.62
N PRO A 131 17.33 15.82 4.22
CA PRO A 131 17.50 15.95 5.66
C PRO A 131 16.53 15.00 6.38
N PRO A 132 16.85 14.51 7.60
CA PRO A 132 16.02 13.51 8.31
C PRO A 132 14.55 13.92 8.46
N ALA A 133 14.29 15.22 8.64
CA ALA A 133 12.94 15.79 8.72
C ALA A 133 12.11 15.68 7.42
N TYR A 134 12.72 15.31 6.29
CA TYR A 134 12.11 15.27 4.96
C TYR A 134 11.90 13.85 4.41
N GLN A 135 12.18 12.81 5.19
CA GLN A 135 12.25 11.43 4.66
C GLN A 135 10.89 10.92 4.14
N LEU A 136 10.04 10.38 5.01
CA LEU A 136 8.77 9.74 4.60
C LEU A 136 7.53 10.49 5.09
N THR A 137 7.69 11.42 6.01
CA THR A 137 6.58 12.19 6.61
C THR A 137 6.35 13.55 5.93
N ASN A 138 7.32 14.02 5.13
CA ASN A 138 7.22 15.29 4.42
C ASN A 138 6.82 15.07 2.95
N TRP A 139 5.51 15.16 2.70
CA TRP A 139 4.94 14.98 1.38
C TRP A 139 5.53 15.93 0.33
N ASP A 140 5.50 17.23 0.62
CA ASP A 140 5.88 18.27 -0.33
C ASP A 140 7.38 18.21 -0.65
N GLY A 141 8.21 17.97 0.36
CA GLY A 141 9.66 17.83 0.18
C GLY A 141 10.04 16.62 -0.67
N MET A 142 9.36 15.48 -0.48
CA MET A 142 9.56 14.29 -1.29
C MET A 142 9.10 14.51 -2.73
N CYS A 143 7.89 15.07 -2.92
CA CYS A 143 7.37 15.39 -4.24
C CYS A 143 8.28 16.39 -4.97
N GLN A 144 8.74 17.43 -4.29
CA GLN A 144 9.69 18.38 -4.86
C GLN A 144 10.97 17.67 -5.33
N ALA A 145 11.59 16.87 -4.46
CA ALA A 145 12.82 16.15 -4.81
C ALA A 145 12.64 15.20 -6.01
N LEU A 146 11.50 14.50 -6.08
CA LEU A 146 11.15 13.64 -7.21
C LEU A 146 10.92 14.43 -8.50
N SER A 147 10.25 15.57 -8.41
CA SER A 147 9.96 16.42 -9.57
C SER A 147 11.21 17.07 -10.14
N GLU A 148 12.21 17.38 -9.32
CA GLU A 148 13.43 18.07 -9.74
C GLU A 148 14.50 17.14 -10.29
N GLN A 149 14.57 15.89 -9.82
CA GLN A 149 15.67 14.99 -10.18
C GLN A 149 15.54 14.39 -11.59
N GLU A 150 16.68 14.11 -12.21
CA GLU A 150 16.73 13.24 -13.40
C GLU A 150 16.44 11.78 -13.01
N PRO A 151 15.75 11.01 -13.87
CA PRO A 151 15.69 9.56 -13.75
C PRO A 151 17.07 8.91 -13.60
N TRP A 152 17.18 7.81 -12.86
CA TRP A 152 18.40 7.02 -12.70
C TRP A 152 18.84 6.31 -13.99
N TRP A 153 17.89 6.06 -14.89
CA TRP A 153 18.07 5.50 -16.22
C TRP A 153 17.00 6.07 -17.15
N GLU A 154 17.16 5.87 -18.46
CA GLU A 154 16.16 6.30 -19.45
C GLU A 154 14.78 5.66 -19.16
N PRO A 155 13.73 6.45 -18.89
CA PRO A 155 12.42 5.90 -18.54
C PRO A 155 11.90 4.91 -19.58
N GLY A 156 11.36 3.79 -19.12
CA GLY A 156 10.90 2.72 -20.01
C GLY A 156 11.97 1.71 -20.41
N THR A 157 13.27 1.99 -20.28
CA THR A 157 14.31 1.03 -20.70
C THR A 157 14.63 -0.05 -19.65
N ALA A 158 14.33 0.21 -18.37
CA ALA A 158 14.53 -0.74 -17.28
C ALA A 158 13.43 -0.67 -16.21
N PHE A 159 13.37 -1.70 -15.37
CA PHE A 159 12.54 -1.80 -14.19
C PHE A 159 13.38 -1.54 -12.93
N GLY A 160 12.86 -0.73 -12.01
CA GLY A 160 13.43 -0.63 -10.68
C GLY A 160 12.34 -0.35 -9.67
N TYR A 161 12.21 -1.24 -8.68
CA TYR A 161 11.10 -1.18 -7.73
C TYR A 161 11.13 0.12 -6.92
N HIS A 162 10.07 0.91 -7.01
CA HIS A 162 9.94 2.20 -6.32
C HIS A 162 9.47 1.96 -4.89
N THR A 163 10.33 1.39 -4.04
CA THR A 163 9.98 0.92 -2.69
C THR A 163 9.27 2.00 -1.87
N ASN A 164 9.86 3.20 -1.82
CA ASN A 164 9.37 4.31 -0.99
C ASN A 164 8.77 5.46 -1.81
N THR A 165 9.15 5.61 -3.08
CA THR A 165 8.75 6.77 -3.90
C THR A 165 7.42 6.56 -4.62
N TYR A 166 6.95 5.31 -4.78
CA TYR A 166 5.72 5.00 -5.51
C TYR A 166 4.49 5.74 -4.97
N GLY A 167 4.30 5.72 -3.65
CA GLY A 167 3.14 6.35 -3.00
C GLY A 167 3.07 7.85 -3.25
N PHE A 168 4.22 8.54 -3.24
CA PHE A 168 4.31 9.97 -3.54
C PHE A 168 4.04 10.25 -5.02
N LEU A 169 4.65 9.47 -5.93
CA LEU A 169 4.48 9.65 -7.37
C LEU A 169 3.02 9.47 -7.81
N VAL A 170 2.38 8.38 -7.36
CA VAL A 170 0.98 8.09 -7.69
C VAL A 170 0.04 9.00 -6.92
N GLY A 171 0.26 9.17 -5.62
CA GLY A 171 -0.60 9.97 -4.78
C GLY A 171 -0.57 11.46 -5.10
N GLU A 172 0.52 12.01 -5.65
CA GLU A 172 0.58 13.42 -6.04
C GLU A 172 -0.27 13.69 -7.28
N ILE A 173 -0.33 12.74 -8.24
CA ILE A 173 -1.27 12.83 -9.37
C ILE A 173 -2.71 12.78 -8.84
N VAL A 174 -3.02 11.82 -7.97
CA VAL A 174 -4.35 11.71 -7.35
C VAL A 174 -4.72 13.02 -6.66
N ARG A 175 -3.83 13.57 -5.83
CA ARG A 175 -4.06 14.82 -5.10
C ARG A 175 -4.31 16.01 -6.02
N ARG A 176 -3.57 16.13 -7.12
CA ARG A 176 -3.72 17.27 -8.06
C ARG A 176 -4.97 17.18 -8.92
N VAL A 177 -5.41 15.98 -9.27
CA VAL A 177 -6.58 15.77 -10.14
C VAL A 177 -7.89 15.69 -9.33
N ASP A 178 -7.87 15.06 -8.17
CA ASP A 178 -9.03 14.90 -7.30
C ASP A 178 -9.23 16.08 -6.33
N GLY A 179 -8.11 16.65 -5.84
CA GLY A 179 -8.10 17.75 -4.86
C GLY A 179 -8.01 17.30 -3.41
N ARG A 180 -8.40 16.06 -3.08
CA ARG A 180 -8.25 15.47 -1.73
C ARG A 180 -6.89 14.79 -1.55
N ARG A 181 -6.49 14.48 -0.30
CA ARG A 181 -5.27 13.68 -0.06
C ARG A 181 -5.53 12.22 -0.43
N LEU A 182 -4.48 11.49 -0.79
CA LEU A 182 -4.59 10.06 -1.12
C LEU A 182 -5.31 9.26 -0.02
N ARG A 183 -5.03 9.57 1.25
CA ARG A 183 -5.71 8.93 2.38
C ARG A 183 -7.22 9.11 2.34
N ASP A 184 -7.70 10.32 2.01
CA ASP A 184 -9.11 10.67 2.08
C ASP A 184 -9.86 10.03 0.89
N VAL A 185 -9.20 9.93 -0.27
CA VAL A 185 -9.69 9.18 -1.44
C VAL A 185 -9.76 7.69 -1.13
N VAL A 186 -8.71 7.12 -0.53
CA VAL A 186 -8.69 5.70 -0.16
C VAL A 186 -9.77 5.38 0.86
N THR A 187 -9.95 6.20 1.89
CA THR A 187 -10.99 5.99 2.89
C THR A 187 -12.39 6.09 2.27
N GLY A 188 -12.73 7.23 1.65
CA GLY A 188 -14.10 7.49 1.22
C GLY A 188 -14.53 6.75 -0.04
N ASP A 189 -13.61 6.54 -1.00
CA ASP A 189 -13.99 6.01 -2.32
C ASP A 189 -13.67 4.52 -2.49
N ILE A 190 -12.91 3.92 -1.56
CA ILE A 190 -12.46 2.52 -1.64
C ILE A 190 -12.78 1.75 -0.36
N ALA A 191 -12.30 2.19 0.80
CA ALA A 191 -12.42 1.43 2.04
C ALA A 191 -13.86 1.39 2.57
N GLU A 192 -14.50 2.56 2.74
CA GLU A 192 -15.88 2.67 3.25
C GLU A 192 -16.90 1.97 2.34
N PRO A 193 -16.89 2.12 0.99
CA PRO A 193 -17.83 1.42 0.12
C PRO A 193 -17.69 -0.10 0.13
N CYS A 194 -16.51 -0.60 0.50
CA CYS A 194 -16.22 -2.04 0.61
C CYS A 194 -16.38 -2.57 2.03
N ASP A 195 -16.80 -1.75 2.99
CA ASP A 195 -16.80 -2.08 4.42
C ASP A 195 -15.46 -2.67 4.91
N ALA A 196 -14.36 -2.10 4.40
CA ALA A 196 -13.01 -2.58 4.67
C ALA A 196 -12.31 -1.69 5.70
N ALA A 197 -11.80 -2.29 6.77
CA ALA A 197 -10.95 -1.61 7.76
C ALA A 197 -9.51 -1.40 7.23
N PHE A 198 -9.37 -0.69 6.10
CA PHE A 198 -8.08 -0.34 5.49
C PHE A 198 -7.79 1.15 5.65
N TYR A 199 -6.63 1.45 6.23
CA TYR A 199 -6.25 2.83 6.56
C TYR A 199 -4.94 3.20 5.86
N ASN A 200 -4.96 4.28 5.05
CA ASN A 200 -3.74 4.89 4.53
C ASN A 200 -3.19 5.92 5.53
N GLY A 201 -2.72 5.41 6.67
CA GLY A 201 -2.41 6.19 7.87
C GLY A 201 -3.65 6.43 8.74
N PHE A 202 -3.46 6.47 10.06
CA PHE A 202 -4.49 6.70 11.07
C PHE A 202 -3.90 7.45 12.29
N GLY A 203 -4.75 7.92 13.20
CA GLY A 203 -4.33 8.60 14.43
C GLY A 203 -4.28 7.67 15.65
N PRO A 204 -3.89 8.20 16.82
CA PRO A 204 -3.68 7.40 18.04
C PRO A 204 -4.95 6.71 18.57
N GLU A 205 -6.13 7.10 18.08
CA GLU A 205 -7.39 6.45 18.42
C GLU A 205 -7.44 4.96 18.07
N LEU A 206 -6.62 4.50 17.11
CA LEU A 206 -6.54 3.09 16.71
C LEU A 206 -5.33 2.35 17.30
N ASP A 207 -4.47 3.00 18.11
CA ASP A 207 -3.24 2.37 18.64
C ASP A 207 -3.53 1.10 19.46
N HIS A 208 -4.70 1.02 20.09
CA HIS A 208 -5.13 -0.15 20.87
C HIS A 208 -5.41 -1.40 20.01
N ARG A 209 -5.46 -1.26 18.68
CA ARG A 209 -5.66 -2.36 17.73
C ARG A 209 -4.36 -2.80 17.04
N VAL A 210 -3.24 -2.12 17.29
CA VAL A 210 -1.95 -2.33 16.59
C VAL A 210 -1.00 -3.18 17.41
#